data_AF-Q1MCA0-F1
#
_entry.id   AF-Q1MCA0-F1
#
_cell.length_a   1.000
_cell.length_b   1.000
_cell.length_c   1.000
_cell.angle_alpha   90.00
_cell.angle_beta   90.00
_cell.angle_gamma   90.00
#
_symmetry.space_group_name_H-M   'P 1'
#
loop_
_entity.id
_entity.type
_entity.pdbx_description
1 polymer ?
#
loop_
_entity_poly.entity_id
_entity_poly.type
_entity_poly.pdbx_seq_one_letter_code
_entity_poly.pdbx_strand_id
1 'polypeptide(L)'
;MRALIPGRFEMFEVGENYEFRLIEAGDEIMFWGIVESYEHPLIKLQDSAAMTTQVLQDGTSIALVADPNSPAHPGRIINVTSQHFISAIKTQR
;
A
#
# COMPACT_ATOMS: atom_id res chain seq x y z
N MET A 1 28.89 -19.65 4.41
CA MET A 1 27.86 -20.29 3.56
C MET A 1 26.51 -20.14 4.25
N ARG A 2 25.63 -19.26 3.74
CA ARG A 2 24.24 -19.19 4.19
C ARG A 2 23.41 -20.05 3.24
N ALA A 3 22.74 -21.06 3.76
CA ALA A 3 21.87 -21.93 3.00
C ALA A 3 20.67 -21.13 2.45
N LEU A 4 20.43 -21.25 1.15
CA LEU A 4 19.18 -20.85 0.50
C LEU A 4 18.09 -21.84 0.94
N ILE A 5 17.06 -21.36 1.63
CA ILE A 5 15.88 -22.16 1.95
C ILE A 5 14.99 -22.18 0.69
N PRO A 6 14.72 -23.33 0.07
CA PRO A 6 13.83 -23.41 -1.07
C PRO A 6 12.36 -23.34 -0.57
N GLY A 7 11.55 -22.46 -1.17
CA GLY A 7 10.09 -22.68 -1.19
C GLY A 7 9.18 -21.72 -0.40
N ARG A 8 9.50 -20.43 -0.26
CA ARG A 8 8.48 -19.43 0.13
C ARG A 8 8.39 -18.33 -0.93
N PHE A 9 7.81 -18.67 -2.08
CA PHE A 9 7.24 -17.64 -2.95
C PHE A 9 5.92 -17.23 -2.29
N GLU A 10 6.01 -16.32 -1.32
CA GLU A 10 4.81 -15.63 -0.87
C GLU A 10 4.24 -14.87 -2.07
N MET A 11 2.92 -14.94 -2.26
CA MET A 11 2.23 -14.24 -3.36
C MET A 11 2.46 -12.72 -3.31
N PHE A 12 2.76 -12.20 -2.12
CA PHE A 12 3.08 -10.81 -1.86
C PHE A 12 4.36 -10.71 -1.05
N GLU A 13 5.19 -9.72 -1.37
CA GLU A 13 6.41 -9.39 -0.64
C GLU A 13 6.14 -8.27 0.36
N VAL A 14 6.47 -8.49 1.63
CA VAL A 14 6.34 -7.48 2.70
C VAL A 14 7.32 -6.33 2.47
N GLY A 15 6.83 -5.09 2.59
CA GLY A 15 7.58 -3.85 2.36
C GLY A 15 7.55 -3.37 0.92
N GLU A 16 7.03 -4.17 -0.01
CA GLU A 16 6.93 -3.81 -1.42
C GLU A 16 5.60 -3.11 -1.73
N ASN A 17 5.63 -2.23 -2.73
CA ASN A 17 4.47 -1.45 -3.16
C ASN A 17 3.79 -2.13 -4.37
N TYR A 18 2.46 -2.21 -4.32
CA TYR A 18 1.65 -2.82 -5.37
C TYR A 18 0.55 -1.86 -5.82
N GLU A 19 0.21 -1.90 -7.10
CA GLU A 19 -1.06 -1.38 -7.62
C GLU A 19 -2.13 -2.46 -7.42
N PHE A 20 -3.17 -2.14 -6.66
CA PHE A 20 -4.32 -3.00 -6.44
C PHE A 20 -5.50 -2.55 -7.28
N ARG A 21 -6.19 -3.52 -7.89
CA ARG A 21 -7.47 -3.31 -8.57
C ARG A 21 -8.52 -4.20 -7.94
N LEU A 22 -9.64 -3.60 -7.56
CA LEU A 22 -10.76 -4.32 -6.95
C LEU A 22 -12.09 -3.65 -7.25
N ILE A 23 -13.19 -4.40 -7.13
CA ILE A 23 -14.55 -3.89 -7.25
C ILE A 23 -15.03 -3.43 -5.87
N GLU A 24 -15.36 -2.15 -5.73
CA GLU A 24 -15.95 -1.58 -4.52
C GLU A 24 -17.25 -0.87 -4.90
N ALA A 25 -18.36 -1.20 -4.21
CA ALA A 25 -19.69 -0.64 -4.50
C ALA A 25 -20.20 -0.80 -5.95
N GLY A 26 -19.63 -1.74 -6.72
CA GLY A 26 -20.00 -1.99 -8.12
C GLY A 26 -19.07 -1.33 -9.14
N ASP A 27 -18.12 -0.51 -8.69
CA ASP A 27 -17.14 0.16 -9.54
C ASP A 27 -15.75 -0.46 -9.36
N GLU A 28 -14.97 -0.54 -10.45
CA GLU A 28 -13.56 -0.87 -10.37
C GLU A 28 -12.78 0.33 -9.81
N ILE A 29 -12.08 0.11 -8.72
CA ILE A 29 -11.17 1.08 -8.13
C ILE A 29 -9.72 0.60 -8.26
N MET A 30 -8.82 1.57 -8.40
CA MET A 30 -7.39 1.37 -8.49
C MET A 30 -6.68 2.24 -7.45
N PHE A 31 -5.77 1.65 -6.68
CA PHE A 31 -4.95 2.38 -5.71
C PHE A 31 -3.63 1.66 -5.44
N TRP A 32 -2.65 2.40 -4.91
CA TRP A 32 -1.36 1.85 -4.52
C TRP A 32 -1.27 1.64 -3.01
N GLY A 33 -0.51 0.64 -2.60
CA GLY A 33 -0.30 0.35 -1.19
C GLY A 33 0.95 -0.49 -0.93
N ILE A 34 1.64 -0.17 0.16
CA ILE A 34 2.78 -0.95 0.64
C ILE A 34 2.25 -2.10 1.49
N VAL A 35 2.67 -3.32 1.19
CA VAL A 35 2.29 -4.51 1.97
C VAL A 35 3.00 -4.47 3.33
N GLU A 36 2.24 -4.41 4.41
CA GLU A 36 2.75 -4.51 5.79
C GLU A 36 2.91 -5.97 6.23
N SER A 37 1.90 -6.79 5.94
CA SER A 37 1.93 -8.22 6.21
C SER A 37 1.06 -8.98 5.22
N TYR A 38 1.41 -10.24 4.98
CA TYR A 38 0.63 -11.16 4.16
C TYR A 38 0.44 -12.49 4.89
N GLU A 39 -0.82 -12.82 5.15
CA GLU A 39 -1.26 -14.09 5.72
C GLU A 39 -2.40 -14.61 4.87
N HIS A 40 -2.12 -15.51 3.94
CA HIS A 40 -3.09 -15.96 2.95
C HIS A 40 -4.46 -16.34 3.58
N PRO A 41 -5.59 -15.78 3.08
CA PRO A 41 -5.73 -14.97 1.87
C PRO A 41 -5.73 -13.45 2.12
N LEU A 42 -5.29 -12.98 3.29
CA LEU A 42 -5.37 -11.59 3.70
C LEU A 42 -4.03 -10.86 3.54
N ILE A 43 -4.10 -9.65 3.00
CA ILE A 43 -3.01 -8.67 3.01
C ILE A 43 -3.41 -7.55 3.95
N LYS A 44 -2.47 -7.09 4.79
CA LYS A 44 -2.57 -5.80 5.45
C LYS A 44 -1.67 -4.80 4.73
N LEU A 45 -2.23 -3.67 4.33
CA LEU A 45 -1.44 -2.54 3.83
C LEU A 45 -0.98 -1.65 4.98
N GLN A 46 0.16 -0.98 4.80
CA GLN A 46 0.66 0.00 5.74
C GLN A 46 -0.31 1.19 5.85
N ASP A 47 -0.41 1.73 7.05
CA ASP A 47 -1.06 3.03 7.29
C ASP A 47 -0.32 4.12 6.50
N SER A 48 -1.06 5.07 5.92
CA SER A 48 -0.48 6.21 5.23
C SER A 48 -0.57 7.47 6.08
N ALA A 49 0.52 8.23 6.13
CA ALA A 49 0.51 9.50 6.86
C ALA A 49 -0.50 10.47 6.23
N ALA A 50 -1.23 11.20 7.07
CA ALA A 50 -1.99 12.35 6.61
C ALA A 50 -1.01 13.38 6.02
N MET A 51 -1.35 13.95 4.88
CA MET A 51 -0.51 14.92 4.18
C MET A 51 -1.11 16.32 4.33
N THR A 52 -0.26 17.31 4.58
CA THR A 52 -0.61 18.73 4.61
C THR A 52 0.30 19.53 3.69
N THR A 53 -0.12 20.73 3.34
CA THR A 53 0.67 21.67 2.54
C THR A 53 1.44 22.61 3.46
N GLN A 54 2.76 22.64 3.33
CA GLN A 54 3.60 23.62 3.99
C GLN A 54 4.16 24.60 2.95
N VAL A 55 3.97 25.90 3.18
CA VAL A 55 4.63 26.95 2.39
C VAL A 55 6.09 26.99 2.79
N LEU A 56 6.99 26.84 1.82
CA LEU A 56 8.43 26.90 2.04
C LEU A 56 8.87 28.34 2.32
N GLN A 57 10.05 28.50 2.93
CA GLN A 57 10.58 29.80 3.35
C GLN A 57 10.80 30.81 2.20
N ASP A 58 10.77 30.35 0.95
CA ASP A 58 10.84 31.19 -0.25
C ASP A 58 9.51 31.91 -0.56
N GLY A 59 8.45 31.64 0.21
CA GLY A 59 7.14 32.30 0.11
C GLY A 59 6.38 32.00 -1.18
N THR A 60 6.91 31.14 -2.05
CA THR A 60 6.37 30.87 -3.39
C THR A 60 6.20 29.37 -3.66
N SER A 61 6.93 28.52 -2.94
CA SER A 61 6.84 27.07 -3.08
C SER A 61 5.96 26.44 -2.01
N ILE A 62 5.18 25.44 -2.41
CA ILE A 62 4.33 24.64 -1.52
C ILE A 62 4.87 23.20 -1.57
N ALA A 63 5.18 22.65 -0.40
CA ALA A 63 5.57 21.25 -0.26
C ALA A 63 4.42 20.44 0.35
N LEU A 64 4.20 19.23 -0.17
CA LEU A 64 3.38 18.23 0.50
C LEU A 64 4.24 17.56 1.58
N VAL A 65 3.86 17.71 2.85
CA VAL A 65 4.58 17.15 3.99
C VAL A 65 3.62 16.32 4.84
N ALA A 66 4.14 15.31 5.54
CA ALA A 66 3.35 14.57 6.51
C ALA A 66 2.92 15.51 7.64
N ASP A 67 1.63 15.49 7.99
CA ASP A 67 1.09 16.23 9.12
C ASP A 67 1.18 15.37 10.39
N PRO A 68 2.08 15.69 11.34
CA PRO A 68 2.21 14.92 12.57
C PRO A 68 1.02 15.06 13.53
N ASN A 69 0.14 16.05 13.30
CA ASN A 69 -1.01 16.32 14.16
C ASN A 69 -2.30 15.67 13.65
N SER A 70 -2.31 15.18 12.42
CA SER A 70 -3.45 14.48 11.84
C SER A 70 -3.28 12.97 11.99
N PRO A 71 -4.36 12.22 12.30
CA PRO A 71 -4.28 10.77 12.40
C PRO A 71 -3.91 10.17 11.04
N ALA A 72 -3.04 9.16 11.05
CA ALA A 72 -2.74 8.40 9.84
C ALA A 72 -4.02 7.77 9.27
N HIS A 73 -4.09 7.68 7.95
CA HIS A 73 -5.15 6.93 7.30
C HIS A 73 -4.86 5.44 7.45
N PRO A 74 -5.81 4.67 8.02
CA PRO A 74 -5.59 3.25 8.24
C PRO A 74 -5.39 2.53 6.90
N GLY A 75 -4.40 1.65 6.86
CA GLY A 75 -4.18 0.75 5.74
C GLY A 75 -5.38 -0.18 5.53
N ARG A 76 -5.59 -0.62 4.29
CA ARG A 76 -6.68 -1.54 3.96
C ARG A 76 -6.28 -2.98 4.26
N ILE A 77 -7.25 -3.80 4.70
CA ILE A 77 -7.14 -5.25 4.71
C ILE A 77 -7.80 -5.78 3.45
N ILE A 78 -7.07 -6.56 2.64
CA ILE A 78 -7.55 -7.05 1.34
C ILE A 78 -7.60 -8.58 1.37
N ASN A 79 -8.75 -9.16 1.01
CA ASN A 79 -8.87 -10.60 0.77
C ASN A 79 -8.64 -10.89 -0.72
N VAL A 80 -7.50 -11.52 -1.04
CA VAL A 80 -7.07 -11.78 -2.43
C VAL A 80 -7.84 -12.91 -3.11
N THR A 81 -8.63 -13.67 -2.36
CA THR A 81 -9.52 -14.71 -2.88
C THR A 81 -10.96 -14.23 -3.05
N SER A 82 -11.25 -12.96 -2.74
CA SER A 82 -12.55 -12.36 -2.97
C SER A 82 -12.87 -12.30 -4.47
N GLN A 83 -14.14 -12.48 -4.83
CA GLN A 83 -14.60 -12.25 -6.21
C GLN A 83 -14.47 -10.79 -6.65
N HIS A 84 -14.30 -9.88 -5.70
CA HIS A 84 -14.10 -8.47 -5.98
C HIS A 84 -12.63 -8.11 -6.15
N PHE A 85 -11.71 -9.02 -5.86
CA PHE A 85 -10.30 -8.80 -6.12
C PHE A 85 -10.00 -9.09 -7.60
N ILE A 86 -9.43 -8.12 -8.31
CA ILE A 86 -9.13 -8.25 -9.74
C ILE A 86 -7.65 -8.59 -9.93
N SER A 87 -6.76 -7.74 -9.42
CA SER A 87 -5.32 -7.95 -9.58
C SER A 87 -4.50 -7.16 -8.57
N ALA A 88 -3.26 -7.57 -8.40
CA ALA A 88 -2.22 -6.78 -7.75
C ALA A 88 -0.91 -6.90 -8.53
N ILE A 89 -0.30 -5.76 -8.87
CA ILE A 89 0.91 -5.71 -9.69
C ILE A 89 2.01 -5.02 -8.88
N LYS A 90 3.13 -5.71 -8.67
CA LYS A 90 4.30 -5.14 -8.00
C LYS A 90 4.84 -3.97 -8.81
N THR A 91 4.92 -2.80 -8.21
CA THR A 91 5.50 -1.63 -8.85
C THR A 91 7.02 -1.79 -8.86
N GLN A 92 7.62 -1.99 -10.03
CA GLN A 92 9.07 -1.94 -10.18
C GLN A 92 9.52 -0.49 -10.03
N ARG A 93 10.33 -0.20 -9.02
CA ARG A 93 11.10 1.05 -8.95
C ARG A 93 12.33 0.97 -9.84
#